data_AF-A0A4P7L5Z7-F1
#
_entry.id   AF-A0A4P7L5Z7-F1
#
_cell.length_a   1.000
_cell.length_b   1.000
_cell.length_c   1.000
_cell.angle_alpha   90.00
_cell.angle_beta   90.00
_cell.angle_gamma   90.00
#
_symmetry.space_group_name_H-M   'P 1'
#
loop_
_entity.id
_entity.type
_entity.pdbx_description
1 polymer ?
#
loop_
_entity_poly.entity_id
_entity_poly.type
_entity_poly.pdbx_seq_one_letter_code
_entity_poly.pdbx_strand_id
1 'polypeptide(L)'
;METSILSFFYLEGDFKLIEGRLKKRKNHFFKPNMLVSQFDTLEVPSNDEKDVYVIDIKPPLVEVIDNTVKLIDEIITKENR
;
A
#
# COMPACT_ATOMS: atom_id res chain seq x y z
N MET A 1 9.88 -15.63 -20.45
CA MET A 1 9.78 -14.47 -19.55
C MET A 1 10.15 -14.98 -18.18
N GLU A 2 11.07 -14.30 -17.51
CA GLU A 2 11.51 -14.65 -16.16
C GLU A 2 10.31 -14.42 -15.23
N THR A 3 9.81 -15.48 -14.59
CA THR A 3 8.72 -15.35 -13.62
C THR A 3 9.29 -14.65 -12.40
N SER A 4 8.82 -13.42 -12.11
CA SER A 4 9.23 -12.74 -10.89
C SER A 4 8.58 -13.45 -9.71
N ILE A 5 9.37 -14.01 -8.81
CA ILE A 5 8.86 -14.70 -7.60
C ILE A 5 8.49 -13.72 -6.47
N LEU A 6 8.66 -12.42 -6.71
CA LEU A 6 8.39 -11.35 -5.75
C LEU A 6 7.70 -10.18 -6.44
N SER A 7 6.75 -9.57 -5.73
CA SER A 7 6.07 -8.36 -6.14
C SER A 7 5.74 -7.53 -4.90
N PHE A 8 5.53 -6.24 -5.09
CA PHE A 8 5.25 -5.29 -4.02
C PHE A 8 3.82 -4.77 -4.14
N PHE A 9 3.20 -4.53 -2.99
CA PHE A 9 1.91 -3.85 -2.90
C PHE A 9 2.12 -2.49 -2.24
N TYR A 10 1.99 -1.42 -3.03
CA TYR A 10 2.08 -0.06 -2.53
C TYR A 10 0.72 0.39 -1.99
N LEU A 11 0.64 0.54 -0.68
CA LEU A 11 -0.55 1.01 0.02
C LEU A 11 -0.63 2.54 -0.05
N GLU A 12 -1.29 3.05 -1.10
CA GLU A 12 -1.36 4.48 -1.40
C GLU A 12 -2.40 5.18 -0.52
N GLY A 13 -1.96 6.21 0.20
CA GLY A 13 -2.83 7.10 0.94
C GLY A 13 -2.18 8.44 1.24
N ASP A 14 -2.98 9.50 1.23
CA ASP A 14 -2.48 10.85 1.52
C ASP A 14 -2.09 11.02 3.00
N PHE A 15 -1.30 12.05 3.28
CA PHE A 15 -0.81 12.35 4.62
C PHE A 15 -1.95 12.50 5.64
N LYS A 16 -3.05 13.19 5.28
CA LYS A 16 -4.15 13.49 6.21
C LYS A 16 -4.93 12.23 6.57
N LEU A 17 -5.14 11.33 5.60
CA LEU A 17 -5.77 10.03 5.80
C LEU A 17 -4.95 9.19 6.78
N ILE A 18 -3.64 9.08 6.54
CA ILE A 18 -2.76 8.27 7.38
C ILE A 18 -2.64 8.86 8.78
N GLU A 19 -2.44 10.18 8.88
CA GLU A 19 -2.39 10.89 10.17
C GLU A 19 -3.69 10.69 10.96
N GLY A 20 -4.85 10.82 10.30
CA GLY A 20 -6.15 10.62 10.91
C GLY A 20 -6.37 9.18 11.40
N ARG A 21 -5.85 8.18 10.70
CA ARG A 21 -5.89 6.77 11.12
C ARG A 21 -4.97 6.50 12.32
N LEU A 22 -3.78 7.08 12.33
CA LEU A 22 -2.80 6.89 13.41
C LEU A 22 -3.27 7.56 14.71
N LYS A 23 -3.86 8.76 14.64
CA LYS A 23 -4.46 9.46 15.79
C LYS A 23 -5.57 8.67 16.49
N LYS A 24 -6.28 7.79 15.78
CA LYS A 24 -7.39 6.99 16.34
C LYS A 24 -6.91 5.75 17.10
N ARG A 25 -5.64 5.35 16.98
CA ARG A 25 -5.10 4.18 17.68
C ARG A 25 -4.81 4.54 19.15
N LYS A 26 -5.54 3.93 20.08
CA LYS A 26 -5.26 4.05 21.52
C LYS A 26 -3.90 3.39 21.84
N ASN A 27 -3.14 3.95 22.78
CA ASN A 27 -1.79 3.53 23.20
C ASN A 27 -0.63 3.69 22.21
N HIS A 28 -0.82 4.35 21.05
CA HIS A 28 0.29 4.72 20.18
C HIS A 28 0.66 6.19 20.38
N PHE A 29 1.78 6.48 21.06
CA PHE A 29 2.34 7.84 21.08
C PHE A 29 2.94 8.12 19.70
N PHE A 30 2.10 8.61 18.79
CA PHE A 30 2.52 8.94 17.44
C PHE A 30 3.30 10.25 17.46
N LYS A 31 4.59 10.21 17.10
CA LYS A 31 5.39 11.44 16.92
C LYS A 31 5.04 12.02 15.54
N PRO A 32 4.42 13.20 15.44
CA PRO A 32 4.02 13.78 14.15
C PRO A 32 5.17 13.86 13.14
N ASN A 33 6.38 14.14 13.62
CA ASN A 33 7.59 14.24 12.79
C ASN A 33 7.97 12.92 12.10
N MET A 34 7.55 11.77 12.61
CA MET A 34 7.82 10.47 11.98
C MET A 34 7.05 10.31 10.67
N LEU A 35 5.78 10.75 10.63
CA LEU A 35 5.00 10.69 9.38
C LEU A 35 5.64 11.56 8.31
N VAL A 36 6.03 12.77 8.71
CA VAL A 36 6.69 13.74 7.83
C VAL A 36 7.94 13.12 7.22
N SER A 37 8.84 12.57 8.05
CA SER A 37 10.04 11.91 7.55
C SER A 37 9.77 10.73 6.61
N GLN A 38 8.68 9.99 6.83
CA GLN A 38 8.31 8.88 5.95
C GLN A 38 7.84 9.37 4.59
N PHE A 39 7.02 10.43 4.55
CA PHE A 39 6.57 11.04 3.30
C PHE A 39 7.71 11.72 2.55
N ASP A 40 8.63 12.39 3.26
CA ASP A 40 9.81 13.01 2.65
C ASP A 40 10.77 11.96 2.04
N THR A 41 10.80 10.76 2.61
CA THR A 41 11.62 9.63 2.13
C THR A 41 10.91 8.79 1.07
N LEU A 42 9.59 8.93 0.93
CA LEU A 42 8.79 8.08 0.06
C LEU A 42 9.06 8.41 -1.42
N GLU A 43 9.60 7.43 -2.13
CA GLU A 43 9.64 7.42 -3.59
C GLU A 43 8.40 6.67 -4.09
N VAL A 44 7.47 7.38 -4.72
CA VAL A 44 6.26 6.77 -5.27
C VAL A 44 6.67 5.88 -6.45
N PRO A 45 6.18 4.62 -6.50
CA PRO A 45 6.50 3.71 -7.60
C PRO A 45 6.20 4.34 -8.96
N SER A 46 7.16 4.23 -9.86
CA SER A 46 7.05 4.69 -11.23
C SER A 46 6.36 3.64 -12.11
N ASN A 47 5.91 4.04 -13.30
CA ASN A 47 5.30 3.10 -14.26
C ASN A 47 6.29 2.05 -14.81
N ASP A 48 7.59 2.23 -14.56
CA ASP A 48 8.64 1.30 -15.00
C ASP A 48 8.79 0.11 -14.04
N GLU A 49 8.28 0.22 -12.81
CA GLU A 49 8.26 -0.81 -11.79
C GLU A 49 7.05 -1.75 -11.98
N LYS A 50 7.21 -2.71 -12.89
CA LYS A 50 6.12 -3.61 -13.34
C LYS A 50 5.65 -4.63 -12.30
N ASP A 51 6.43 -4.84 -11.25
CA ASP A 51 6.18 -5.75 -10.13
C ASP A 51 5.57 -5.03 -8.92
N VAL A 52 5.18 -3.76 -9.07
CA VAL A 52 4.52 -2.98 -8.02
C VAL A 52 3.04 -2.75 -8.36
N TYR A 53 2.19 -3.08 -7.40
CA TYR A 53 0.73 -2.96 -7.51
C TYR A 53 0.20 -1.95 -6.50
N VAL A 54 -0.56 -0.96 -6.96
CA VAL A 54 -1.09 0.11 -6.11
C VAL A 54 -2.43 -0.32 -5.51
N ILE A 55 -2.58 -0.12 -4.19
CA ILE A 55 -3.81 -0.34 -3.44
C ILE A 55 -4.22 0.97 -2.76
N ASP A 56 -5.37 1.53 -3.14
CA ASP A 56 -5.95 2.68 -2.45
C ASP A 56 -6.39 2.28 -1.04
N ILE A 57 -5.81 2.93 -0.03
CA ILE A 57 -6.19 2.68 1.37
C ILE A 57 -7.30 3.58 1.88
N LYS A 58 -7.85 4.51 1.09
CA LYS A 58 -8.98 5.39 1.50
C LYS A 58 -10.21 4.63 2.00
N PRO A 59 -10.63 3.49 1.41
CA PRO A 59 -11.78 2.73 1.89
C PRO A 59 -11.60 2.18 3.32
N PRO A 60 -12.68 1.71 3.97
CA PRO A 60 -12.60 0.95 5.22
C PRO A 60 -11.66 -0.26 5.13
N LEU A 61 -11.10 -0.68 6.27
CA LEU A 61 -10.12 -1.78 6.33
C LEU A 61 -10.60 -3.06 5.63
N VAL A 62 -11.88 -3.42 5.80
CA VAL A 62 -12.47 -4.62 5.18
C VAL A 62 -12.39 -4.53 3.65
N GLU A 63 -12.78 -3.39 3.07
CA GLU A 63 -12.71 -3.18 1.62
C GLU A 63 -11.27 -3.15 1.10
N VAL A 64 -10.33 -2.58 1.86
CA VAL A 64 -8.91 -2.61 1.49
C VAL A 64 -8.39 -4.05 1.44
N ILE A 65 -8.77 -4.89 2.41
CA ILE A 65 -8.41 -6.32 2.42
C ILE A 65 -9.02 -7.02 1.20
N ASP A 66 -10.32 -6.85 0.95
CA ASP A 66 -11.01 -7.50 -0.17
C ASP A 66 -10.39 -7.11 -1.52
N ASN A 67 -10.09 -5.82 -1.70
CA ASN A 67 -9.42 -5.33 -2.91
C ASN A 67 -8.02 -5.91 -3.08
N THR A 68 -7.26 -6.01 -1.98
CA THR A 68 -5.90 -6.57 -2.00
C THR A 68 -5.92 -8.05 -2.35
N VAL A 69 -6.79 -8.84 -1.72
CA VAL A 69 -6.93 -10.28 -2.01
C VAL A 69 -7.34 -10.51 -3.45
N LYS A 70 -8.35 -9.78 -3.93
CA LYS A 70 -8.79 -9.87 -5.32
C LYS A 70 -7.66 -9.58 -6.30
N LEU A 71 -6.83 -8.57 -6.03
CA LEU A 71 -5.70 -8.24 -6.88
C LEU A 71 -4.64 -9.35 -6.88
N ILE A 72 -4.32 -9.91 -5.72
CA ILE A 72 -3.41 -11.06 -5.59
C ILE A 72 -3.91 -12.24 -6.46
N ASP A 73 -5.20 -12.57 -6.39
CA ASP A 73 -5.78 -13.65 -7.19
C ASP A 73 -5.69 -13.38 -8.70
N GLU A 74 -5.91 -12.14 -9.13
CA GLU A 74 -5.77 -11.72 -10.52
C GLU A 74 -4.32 -11.84 -11.03
N ILE A 75 -3.34 -11.47 -10.20
CA ILE A 75 -1.91 -11.56 -10.52
C ILE A 75 -1.50 -13.03 -10.67
N ILE A 76 -1.78 -13.86 -9.65
CA ILE A 76 -1.44 -15.28 -9.65
C ILE A 76 -2.11 -16.00 -10.83
N THR A 77 -3.34 -15.65 -11.17
CA THR A 77 -4.05 -16.26 -12.32
C THR A 77 -3.44 -15.85 -13.66
N LYS A 78 -2.95 -14.61 -13.80
CA LYS A 78 -2.28 -14.14 -15.02
C LYS A 78 -0.91 -14.79 -15.20
N GLU A 79 -0.15 -15.02 -14.13
CA GLU A 79 1.17 -15.65 -14.21
C GLU A 79 1.13 -17.16 -14.50
N ASN A 80 0.03 -17.83 -14.11
CA ASN A 80 -0.18 -19.26 -14.37
C ASN A 80 -0.77 -19.57 -15.77
N ARG A 81 -0.93 -18.56 -16.64
CA ARG A 81 -1.40 -18.70 -18.03
C ARG A 81 -0.26 -18.50 -19.03
#